data_AF-A0A6P0IUY6-F1
#
_entry.id   AF-A0A6P0IUY6-F1
#
_cell.length_a   1.000
_cell.length_b   1.000
_cell.length_c   1.000
_cell.angle_alpha   90.00
_cell.angle_beta   90.00
_cell.angle_gamma   90.00
#
_symmetry.space_group_name_H-M   'P 1'
#
loop_
_entity.id
_entity.type
_entity.pdbx_description
1 polymer ?
#
loop_
_entity_poly.entity_id
_entity_poly.type
_entity_poly.pdbx_seq_one_letter_code
_entity_poly.pdbx_strand_id
1 'polypeptide(L)'
;AIRTSKLFNKLTVPIFVDGLVRAVTEVFRENLDLLPIPVQNLVKINGQEPFFDKTSTPPIISIENPRERPIAIAKPSVIVASSGMLTGGPSVYYASALLERENAAIFISGYTDEESPGRLLQSLKTGDTVELDGKSITVKAQIKRFNLSAHTDKVGLGQVINKVKPKHLVLIHGELEALHQVARSGDNQSLCYIHIPGVGDKIELGVAPEQLSRQQIAKIQQPQEFDVMVESFGTDAWLRVPEEVVEKDPRWQTLSISGIIKARWDGVNLKLAPMQPEMILQEEEIEAGLKSGKHCCAVCQFFSGRFCQSPDSPLFERRVDPLAICDQFQSKVQDLSTLDTELLWSEEVDY
;
A
#
# COMPACT_ATOMS: atom_id res chain seq x y z
N ALA A 1 -17.91 -6.76 -3.99
CA ALA A 1 -18.20 -7.64 -2.85
C ALA A 1 -19.58 -8.24 -3.03
N ILE A 2 -19.66 -9.55 -3.27
CA ILE A 2 -20.91 -10.32 -3.14
C ILE A 2 -21.30 -10.27 -1.66
N ARG A 3 -22.58 -10.47 -1.34
CA ARG A 3 -23.24 -10.66 -0.03
C ARG A 3 -22.43 -11.44 1.04
N THR A 4 -21.23 -11.00 1.41
CA THR A 4 -20.23 -11.76 2.19
C THR A 4 -20.32 -11.48 3.68
N SER A 5 -20.95 -10.37 4.07
CA SER A 5 -21.18 -10.08 5.48
C SER A 5 -22.33 -10.93 6.02
N LYS A 6 -22.10 -11.61 7.15
CA LYS A 6 -23.16 -12.31 7.91
C LYS A 6 -24.30 -11.38 8.34
N LEU A 7 -24.05 -10.06 8.38
CA LEU A 7 -25.06 -9.05 8.71
C LEU A 7 -25.92 -8.69 7.50
N PHE A 8 -25.43 -8.88 6.26
CA PHE A 8 -26.16 -8.48 5.06
C PHE A 8 -27.53 -9.15 5.02
N ASN A 9 -27.59 -10.46 5.22
CA ASN A 9 -28.84 -11.22 5.18
C ASN A 9 -29.83 -10.92 6.32
N LYS A 10 -29.42 -10.11 7.31
CA LYS A 10 -30.27 -9.67 8.43
C LYS A 10 -30.89 -8.29 8.18
N LEU A 11 -30.46 -7.59 7.13
CA LEU A 11 -30.99 -6.27 6.81
C LEU A 11 -32.34 -6.40 6.09
N THR A 12 -33.33 -5.63 6.54
CA THR A 12 -34.68 -5.59 5.93
C THR A 12 -34.91 -4.34 5.09
N VAL A 13 -33.92 -3.45 5.02
CA VAL A 13 -33.99 -2.18 4.30
C VAL A 13 -33.81 -2.43 2.80
N PRO A 14 -34.74 -1.98 1.93
CA PRO A 14 -34.64 -2.21 0.50
C PRO A 14 -33.45 -1.47 -0.12
N ILE A 15 -32.80 -2.11 -1.09
CA ILE A 15 -31.70 -1.56 -1.87
C ILE A 15 -32.22 -1.27 -3.28
N PHE A 16 -32.28 0.01 -3.65
CA PHE A 16 -32.63 0.44 -4.99
C PHE A 16 -31.38 0.69 -5.83
N VAL A 17 -31.43 0.32 -7.10
CA VAL A 17 -30.31 0.48 -8.04
C VAL A 17 -30.82 1.23 -9.27
N ASP A 18 -30.14 2.32 -9.65
CA ASP A 18 -30.58 3.22 -10.73
C ASP A 18 -29.42 3.70 -11.65
N GLY A 19 -29.74 3.86 -12.93
CA GLY A 19 -28.84 4.34 -13.99
C GLY A 19 -28.03 3.24 -14.66
N LEU A 20 -26.86 3.63 -15.20
CA LEU A 20 -25.99 2.77 -16.02
C LEU A 20 -25.49 1.53 -15.30
N VAL A 21 -25.38 1.58 -13.97
CA VAL A 21 -25.00 0.42 -13.16
C VAL A 21 -25.88 -0.80 -13.45
N ARG A 22 -27.16 -0.61 -13.81
CA ARG A 22 -28.08 -1.69 -14.16
C ARG A 22 -27.69 -2.40 -15.46
N ALA A 23 -27.38 -1.62 -16.49
CA ALA A 23 -26.92 -2.16 -17.76
C ALA A 23 -25.55 -2.85 -17.59
N VAL A 24 -24.66 -2.31 -16.75
CA VAL A 24 -23.37 -2.95 -16.46
C VAL A 24 -23.54 -4.27 -15.71
N THR A 25 -24.45 -4.35 -14.74
CA THR A 25 -24.73 -5.62 -14.04
C THR A 25 -25.34 -6.67 -14.97
N GLU A 26 -26.09 -6.26 -15.98
CA GLU A 26 -26.58 -7.17 -17.02
C GLU A 26 -25.43 -7.77 -17.83
N VAL A 27 -24.47 -6.93 -18.27
CA VAL A 27 -23.25 -7.42 -18.93
C VAL A 27 -22.47 -8.40 -18.05
N PHE A 28 -22.37 -8.15 -16.74
CA PHE A 28 -21.73 -9.10 -15.81
C PHE A 28 -22.49 -10.43 -15.72
N ARG A 29 -23.82 -10.39 -15.74
CA ARG A 29 -24.67 -11.58 -15.72
C ARG A 29 -24.47 -12.44 -16.99
N GLU A 30 -24.41 -11.80 -18.15
CA GLU A 30 -24.15 -12.46 -19.43
C GLU A 30 -22.72 -13.03 -19.55
N ASN A 31 -21.77 -12.51 -18.76
CA ASN A 31 -20.36 -12.90 -18.78
C ASN A 31 -19.91 -13.53 -17.46
N LEU A 32 -20.76 -14.38 -16.87
CA LEU A 32 -20.56 -14.97 -15.55
C LEU A 32 -19.19 -15.67 -15.37
N ASP A 33 -18.67 -16.30 -16.42
CA ASP A 33 -17.40 -17.05 -16.38
C ASP A 33 -16.17 -16.16 -16.13
N LEU A 34 -16.28 -14.84 -16.39
CA LEU A 34 -15.23 -13.86 -16.10
C LEU A 34 -15.26 -13.35 -14.65
N LEU A 35 -16.32 -13.68 -13.88
CA LEU A 35 -16.47 -13.23 -12.51
C LEU A 35 -15.75 -14.19 -11.53
N PRO A 36 -15.43 -13.73 -10.31
CA PRO A 36 -14.83 -14.60 -9.29
C PRO A 36 -15.65 -15.87 -9.04
N ILE A 37 -14.97 -17.01 -8.82
CA ILE A 37 -15.58 -18.33 -8.58
C ILE A 37 -16.75 -18.28 -7.57
N PRO A 38 -16.68 -17.53 -6.44
CA PRO A 38 -17.82 -17.43 -5.52
C PRO A 38 -19.10 -16.85 -6.15
N VAL A 39 -18.99 -15.90 -7.10
CA VAL A 39 -20.16 -15.38 -7.85
C VAL A 39 -20.72 -16.47 -8.75
N GLN A 40 -19.84 -17.17 -9.46
CA GLN A 40 -20.24 -18.22 -10.38
C GLN A 40 -21.00 -19.32 -9.65
N ASN A 41 -20.49 -19.75 -8.50
CA ASN A 41 -21.11 -20.79 -7.67
C ASN A 41 -22.48 -20.34 -7.13
N LEU A 42 -22.64 -19.06 -6.77
CA LEU A 42 -23.92 -18.52 -6.32
C LEU A 42 -25.02 -18.70 -7.38
N VAL A 43 -24.69 -18.46 -8.65
CA VAL A 43 -25.64 -18.64 -9.76
C VAL A 43 -25.78 -20.10 -10.14
N LYS A 44 -24.67 -20.77 -10.47
CA LYS A 44 -24.65 -22.11 -11.07
C LYS A 44 -25.10 -23.21 -10.11
N ILE A 45 -24.78 -23.08 -8.82
CA ILE A 45 -25.05 -24.12 -7.81
C ILE A 45 -26.33 -23.77 -7.03
N ASN A 46 -26.45 -22.53 -6.56
CA ASN A 46 -27.57 -22.15 -5.68
C ASN A 46 -28.79 -21.60 -6.43
N GLY A 47 -28.68 -21.34 -7.74
CA GLY A 47 -29.75 -20.75 -8.55
C GLY A 47 -30.14 -19.33 -8.11
N GLN A 48 -29.25 -18.63 -7.40
CA GLN A 48 -29.52 -17.30 -6.84
C GLN A 48 -29.02 -16.21 -7.78
N GLU A 49 -29.87 -15.21 -8.02
CA GLU A 49 -29.51 -14.05 -8.83
C GLU A 49 -28.54 -13.12 -8.06
N PRO A 50 -27.30 -12.90 -8.56
CA PRO A 50 -26.26 -12.15 -7.86
C PRO A 50 -26.54 -10.66 -7.68
N PHE A 51 -27.24 -10.01 -8.62
CA PHE A 51 -27.37 -8.56 -8.65
C PHE A 51 -28.77 -8.06 -8.28
N PHE A 52 -29.83 -8.64 -8.85
CA PHE A 52 -31.21 -8.20 -8.63
C PHE A 52 -32.11 -9.31 -8.10
N ASP A 53 -32.35 -9.32 -6.79
CA ASP A 53 -33.24 -10.28 -6.16
C ASP A 53 -34.27 -9.55 -5.30
N LYS A 54 -35.51 -9.48 -5.77
CA LYS A 54 -36.62 -8.85 -5.04
C LYS A 54 -37.10 -9.72 -3.86
N THR A 55 -36.72 -10.99 -3.85
CA THR A 55 -37.12 -11.96 -2.83
C THR A 55 -36.07 -12.14 -1.74
N SER A 56 -34.84 -11.62 -1.96
CA SER A 56 -33.80 -11.66 -0.95
C SER A 56 -34.10 -10.73 0.23
N THR A 57 -33.39 -11.00 1.33
CA THR A 57 -33.34 -10.12 2.49
C THR A 57 -31.91 -9.57 2.59
N PRO A 58 -31.65 -8.27 2.34
CA PRO A 58 -32.59 -7.24 1.89
C PRO A 58 -32.99 -7.43 0.41
N PRO A 59 -34.16 -6.91 0.00
CA PRO A 59 -34.56 -6.95 -1.41
C PRO A 59 -33.74 -5.95 -2.23
N ILE A 60 -33.25 -6.38 -3.39
CA ILE A 60 -32.51 -5.54 -4.33
C ILE A 60 -33.37 -5.28 -5.56
N ILE A 61 -33.68 -4.02 -5.80
CA ILE A 61 -34.72 -3.57 -6.72
C ILE A 61 -34.12 -2.62 -7.75
N SER A 62 -34.25 -2.94 -9.03
CA SER A 62 -33.90 -2.02 -10.11
C SER A 62 -34.98 -0.95 -10.29
N ILE A 63 -34.58 0.30 -10.51
CA ILE A 63 -35.46 1.40 -10.95
C ILE A 63 -35.43 1.44 -12.48
N GLU A 64 -36.51 1.02 -13.11
CA GLU A 64 -36.60 0.91 -14.57
C GLU A 64 -36.94 2.24 -15.23
N ASN A 65 -37.87 2.96 -14.62
CA ASN A 65 -38.37 4.23 -15.12
C ASN A 65 -37.98 5.38 -14.17
N PRO A 66 -37.49 6.53 -14.67
CA PRO A 66 -37.27 7.72 -13.85
C PRO A 66 -38.48 8.17 -13.00
N ARG A 67 -39.71 7.81 -13.39
CA ARG A 67 -40.93 8.09 -12.63
C ARG A 67 -41.05 7.27 -11.34
N GLU A 68 -40.30 6.18 -11.20
CA GLU A 68 -40.30 5.30 -10.02
C GLU A 68 -39.33 5.78 -8.94
N ARG A 69 -38.41 6.69 -9.25
CA ARG A 69 -37.42 7.23 -8.30
C ARG A 69 -38.02 7.76 -6.98
N PRO A 70 -39.20 8.41 -6.97
CA PRO A 70 -39.86 8.81 -5.71
C PRO A 70 -40.11 7.64 -4.75
N ILE A 71 -40.33 6.42 -5.25
CA ILE A 71 -40.55 5.22 -4.42
C ILE A 71 -39.31 4.92 -3.59
N ALA A 72 -38.12 5.09 -4.18
CA ALA A 72 -36.85 4.81 -3.52
C ALA A 72 -36.59 5.75 -2.33
N ILE A 73 -37.09 6.98 -2.37
CA ILE A 73 -36.88 8.00 -1.32
C ILE A 73 -38.08 8.17 -0.36
N ALA A 74 -39.15 7.38 -0.54
CA ALA A 74 -40.38 7.49 0.24
C ALA A 74 -40.26 6.88 1.65
N LYS A 75 -39.39 5.88 1.83
CA LYS A 75 -39.14 5.17 3.10
C LYS A 75 -37.63 5.00 3.30
N PRO A 76 -37.16 4.67 4.52
CA PRO A 76 -35.75 4.32 4.73
C PRO A 76 -35.31 3.23 3.76
N SER A 77 -34.28 3.53 2.98
CA SER A 77 -33.77 2.69 1.90
C SER A 77 -32.27 2.93 1.70
N VAL A 78 -31.63 2.07 0.92
CA VAL A 78 -30.30 2.30 0.36
C VAL A 78 -30.45 2.50 -1.14
N ILE A 79 -29.78 3.50 -1.71
CA ILE A 79 -29.87 3.81 -3.14
C ILE A 79 -28.47 3.80 -3.73
N VAL A 80 -28.25 2.95 -4.73
CA VAL A 80 -27.02 2.87 -5.53
C VAL A 80 -27.31 3.48 -6.89
N ALA A 81 -26.80 4.69 -7.12
CA ALA A 81 -27.09 5.45 -8.33
C ALA A 81 -25.81 5.91 -9.03
N SER A 82 -25.83 5.84 -10.36
CA SER A 82 -24.80 6.42 -11.23
C SER A 82 -25.17 7.87 -11.64
N SER A 83 -24.23 8.75 -12.00
CA SER A 83 -22.77 8.55 -12.07
C SER A 83 -22.05 8.80 -10.73
N GLY A 84 -20.88 8.16 -10.53
CA GLY A 84 -20.09 8.28 -9.30
C GLY A 84 -19.46 9.65 -9.07
N MET A 85 -19.38 10.49 -10.12
CA MET A 85 -18.86 11.87 -10.04
C MET A 85 -19.97 12.93 -10.03
N LEU A 86 -21.25 12.52 -10.03
CA LEU A 86 -22.41 13.42 -10.06
C LEU A 86 -22.41 14.39 -11.25
N THR A 87 -21.79 14.00 -12.36
CA THR A 87 -21.79 14.79 -13.61
C THR A 87 -23.16 14.80 -14.30
N GLY A 88 -24.05 13.87 -13.93
CA GLY A 88 -25.40 13.77 -14.47
C GLY A 88 -26.09 12.47 -14.06
N GLY A 89 -27.33 12.32 -14.52
CA GLY A 89 -28.11 11.10 -14.34
C GLY A 89 -28.76 10.97 -12.94
N PRO A 90 -29.13 9.75 -12.54
CA PRO A 90 -29.90 9.53 -11.32
C PRO A 90 -29.21 9.98 -10.03
N SER A 91 -27.88 9.89 -9.92
CA SER A 91 -27.16 10.29 -8.70
C SER A 91 -27.37 11.77 -8.37
N VAL A 92 -27.44 12.63 -9.39
CA VAL A 92 -27.74 14.06 -9.22
C VAL A 92 -29.17 14.26 -8.69
N TYR A 93 -30.15 13.52 -9.24
CA TYR A 93 -31.54 13.56 -8.76
C TYR A 93 -31.66 13.16 -7.29
N TYR A 94 -31.02 12.07 -6.89
CA TYR A 94 -31.09 11.63 -5.50
C TYR A 94 -30.30 12.56 -4.58
N ALA A 95 -29.13 13.04 -4.99
CA ALA A 95 -28.35 13.97 -4.19
C ALA A 95 -29.14 15.26 -3.91
N SER A 96 -29.72 15.89 -4.94
CA SER A 96 -30.51 17.11 -4.76
C SER A 96 -31.74 16.88 -3.86
N ALA A 97 -32.43 15.76 -4.01
CA ALA A 97 -33.60 15.43 -3.20
C ALA A 97 -33.28 15.07 -1.73
N LEU A 98 -32.06 14.61 -1.46
CA LEU A 98 -31.64 14.13 -0.14
C LEU A 98 -30.85 15.18 0.65
N LEU A 99 -30.23 16.17 0.00
CA LEU A 99 -29.36 17.16 0.65
C LEU A 99 -30.02 17.89 1.83
N GLU A 100 -31.32 18.20 1.74
CA GLU A 100 -32.08 18.91 2.77
C GLU A 100 -32.63 18.02 3.88
N ARG A 101 -32.33 16.71 3.86
CA ARG A 101 -32.87 15.76 4.84
C ARG A 101 -31.85 15.46 5.94
N GLU A 102 -32.21 15.79 7.18
CA GLU A 102 -31.37 15.55 8.38
C GLU A 102 -31.15 14.05 8.67
N ASN A 103 -32.08 13.20 8.22
CA ASN A 103 -32.01 11.75 8.36
C ASN A 103 -31.45 11.04 7.11
N ALA A 104 -30.84 11.78 6.17
CA ALA A 104 -30.19 11.22 5.00
C ALA A 104 -28.67 11.28 5.12
N ALA A 105 -28.02 10.38 4.40
CA ALA A 105 -26.58 10.39 4.21
C ALA A 105 -26.24 10.08 2.76
N ILE A 106 -25.30 10.85 2.19
CA ILE A 106 -24.78 10.65 0.84
C ILE A 106 -23.34 10.15 0.97
N PHE A 107 -23.07 9.00 0.37
CA PHE A 107 -21.76 8.36 0.39
C PHE A 107 -21.16 8.35 -1.01
N ILE A 108 -20.00 8.97 -1.17
CA ILE A 108 -19.22 8.84 -2.41
C ILE A 108 -18.33 7.62 -2.30
N SER A 109 -18.43 6.69 -3.26
CA SER A 109 -17.79 5.38 -3.17
C SER A 109 -16.33 5.33 -3.62
N GLY A 110 -15.85 6.31 -4.41
CA GLY A 110 -14.54 6.23 -5.07
C GLY A 110 -13.79 7.55 -5.15
N TYR A 111 -12.84 7.61 -6.09
CA TYR A 111 -12.19 8.86 -6.48
C TYR A 111 -13.18 9.75 -7.25
N THR A 112 -13.06 11.05 -7.04
CA THR A 112 -13.80 12.08 -7.77
C THR A 112 -12.80 13.09 -8.29
N ASP A 113 -12.90 13.37 -9.58
CA ASP A 113 -12.12 14.42 -10.23
C ASP A 113 -12.34 15.77 -9.53
N GLU A 114 -11.32 16.62 -9.45
CA GLU A 114 -11.36 17.87 -8.70
C GLU A 114 -12.41 18.84 -9.23
N GLU A 115 -12.61 18.85 -10.54
CA GLU A 115 -13.58 19.70 -11.23
C GLU A 115 -15.01 19.12 -11.20
N SER A 116 -15.20 17.90 -10.67
CA SER A 116 -16.49 17.23 -10.71
C SER A 116 -17.48 17.76 -9.66
N PRO A 117 -18.80 17.74 -9.93
CA PRO A 117 -19.82 18.07 -8.93
C PRO A 117 -19.73 17.18 -7.68
N GLY A 118 -19.26 15.94 -7.83
CA GLY A 118 -19.01 15.04 -6.70
C GLY A 118 -17.92 15.54 -5.75
N ARG A 119 -16.90 16.25 -6.25
CA ARG A 119 -15.87 16.88 -5.41
C ARG A 119 -16.44 18.05 -4.62
N LEU A 120 -17.24 18.89 -5.28
CA LEU A 120 -17.96 19.97 -4.61
C LEU A 120 -18.80 19.40 -3.47
N LEU A 121 -19.61 18.37 -3.73
CA LEU A 121 -20.45 17.73 -2.72
C LEU A 121 -19.62 17.26 -1.50
N GLN A 122 -18.46 16.64 -1.72
CA GLN A 122 -17.58 16.19 -0.63
C GLN A 122 -17.03 17.33 0.24
N SER A 123 -16.90 18.54 -0.33
CA SER A 123 -16.41 19.70 0.42
C SER A 123 -17.46 20.29 1.36
N LEU A 124 -18.74 19.99 1.12
CA LEU A 124 -19.85 20.53 1.89
C LEU A 124 -19.97 19.88 3.27
N LYS A 125 -20.37 20.69 4.23
CA LYS A 125 -20.68 20.31 5.61
C LYS A 125 -22.14 20.61 5.91
N THR A 126 -22.68 19.94 6.91
CA THR A 126 -24.01 20.24 7.44
C THR A 126 -24.05 21.72 7.88
N GLY A 127 -25.04 22.45 7.38
CA GLY A 127 -25.20 23.90 7.58
C GLY A 127 -24.72 24.75 6.39
N ASP A 128 -23.91 24.21 5.49
CA ASP A 128 -23.48 24.93 4.30
C ASP A 128 -24.68 25.20 3.37
N THR A 129 -24.59 26.27 2.59
CA THR A 129 -25.61 26.64 1.62
C THR A 129 -25.04 26.54 0.22
N VAL A 130 -25.77 25.87 -0.68
CA VAL A 130 -25.38 25.69 -2.08
C VAL A 130 -26.49 26.12 -3.01
N GLU A 131 -26.12 26.65 -4.17
CA GLU A 131 -27.07 26.96 -5.23
C GLU A 131 -27.17 25.77 -6.20
N LEU A 132 -28.36 25.20 -6.33
CA LEU A 132 -28.66 24.10 -7.25
C LEU A 132 -29.89 24.49 -8.07
N ASP A 133 -29.76 24.51 -9.40
CA ASP A 133 -30.82 24.92 -10.34
C ASP A 133 -31.48 26.27 -9.99
N GLY A 134 -30.68 27.25 -9.57
CA GLY A 134 -31.14 28.58 -9.17
C GLY A 134 -31.87 28.63 -7.82
N LYS A 135 -31.78 27.56 -7.03
CA LYS A 135 -32.35 27.48 -5.67
C LYS A 135 -31.24 27.35 -4.64
N SER A 136 -31.33 28.18 -3.60
CA SER A 136 -30.48 28.08 -2.43
C SER A 136 -30.97 26.93 -1.54
N ILE A 137 -30.09 25.96 -1.30
CA ILE A 137 -30.35 24.75 -0.53
C ILE A 137 -29.39 24.70 0.67
N THR A 138 -29.94 24.54 1.88
CA THR A 138 -29.13 24.31 3.08
C THR A 138 -28.88 22.82 3.28
N VAL A 139 -27.60 22.45 3.31
CA VAL A 139 -27.16 21.06 3.47
C VAL A 139 -27.47 20.58 4.87
N LYS A 140 -28.32 19.56 4.97
CA LYS A 140 -28.68 18.88 6.23
C LYS A 140 -28.25 17.43 6.28
N ALA A 141 -28.10 16.78 5.13
CA ALA A 141 -27.63 15.40 5.03
C ALA A 141 -26.17 15.26 5.49
N GLN A 142 -25.83 14.07 5.99
CA GLN A 142 -24.44 13.72 6.23
C GLN A 142 -23.75 13.39 4.91
N ILE A 143 -22.58 13.97 4.67
CA ILE A 143 -21.78 13.67 3.48
C ILE A 143 -20.53 12.94 3.94
N LYS A 144 -20.32 11.74 3.40
CA LYS A 144 -19.18 10.87 3.73
C LYS A 144 -18.60 10.25 2.47
N ARG A 145 -17.39 9.72 2.60
CA ARG A 145 -16.70 9.00 1.54
C ARG A 145 -16.32 7.61 2.00
N PHE A 146 -16.58 6.63 1.15
CA PHE A 146 -15.96 5.31 1.25
C PHE A 146 -14.80 5.24 0.26
N ASN A 147 -13.74 4.53 0.64
CA ASN A 147 -12.61 4.26 -0.24
C ASN A 147 -12.79 2.90 -0.91
N LEU A 148 -13.81 2.74 -1.76
CA LEU A 148 -14.04 1.54 -2.57
C LEU A 148 -13.39 1.68 -3.95
N SER A 149 -12.11 2.03 -3.95
CA SER A 149 -11.32 2.14 -5.17
C SER A 149 -10.98 0.74 -5.71
N ALA A 150 -11.13 0.54 -7.02
CA ALA A 150 -10.58 -0.63 -7.70
C ALA A 150 -9.08 -0.50 -7.98
N HIS A 151 -8.49 0.67 -7.69
CA HIS A 151 -7.06 0.88 -7.83
C HIS A 151 -6.31 0.20 -6.68
N THR A 152 -5.16 -0.38 -7.02
CA THR A 152 -4.22 -0.88 -6.02
C THR A 152 -3.65 0.28 -5.21
N ASP A 153 -3.32 0.04 -3.95
CA ASP A 153 -2.65 1.02 -3.11
C ASP A 153 -1.14 1.04 -3.40
N LYS A 154 -0.42 1.93 -2.71
CA LYS A 154 1.04 2.06 -2.85
C LYS A 154 1.78 0.75 -2.54
N VAL A 155 1.28 -0.02 -1.57
CA VAL A 155 1.89 -1.28 -1.14
C VAL A 155 1.73 -2.34 -2.22
N GLY A 156 0.52 -2.53 -2.73
CA GLY A 156 0.23 -3.48 -3.80
C GLY A 156 0.95 -3.13 -5.10
N LEU A 157 1.03 -1.84 -5.47
CA LEU A 157 1.82 -1.40 -6.62
C LEU A 157 3.30 -1.72 -6.45
N GLY A 158 3.87 -1.43 -5.27
CA GLY A 158 5.26 -1.76 -4.93
C GLY A 158 5.54 -3.26 -4.99
N GLN A 159 4.60 -4.10 -4.52
CA GLN A 159 4.71 -5.56 -4.62
C GLN A 159 4.75 -6.04 -6.07
N VAL A 160 3.92 -5.47 -6.95
CA VAL A 160 3.94 -5.81 -8.38
C VAL A 160 5.29 -5.42 -9.01
N ILE A 161 5.77 -4.20 -8.75
CA ILE A 161 7.07 -3.73 -9.26
C ILE A 161 8.20 -4.65 -8.77
N ASN A 162 8.23 -4.96 -7.48
CA ASN A 162 9.25 -5.84 -6.88
C ASN A 162 9.18 -7.28 -7.40
N LYS A 163 7.99 -7.80 -7.71
CA LYS A 163 7.82 -9.15 -8.24
C LYS A 163 8.23 -9.24 -9.71
N VAL A 164 7.90 -8.22 -10.51
CA VAL A 164 8.22 -8.18 -11.94
C VAL A 164 9.69 -7.84 -12.18
N LYS A 165 10.30 -7.02 -11.31
CA LYS A 165 11.67 -6.47 -11.46
C LYS A 165 11.91 -5.89 -12.87
N PRO A 166 11.10 -4.90 -13.29
CA PRO A 166 11.18 -4.39 -14.65
C PRO A 166 12.47 -3.60 -14.88
N LYS A 167 13.10 -3.73 -16.05
CA LYS A 167 14.22 -2.85 -16.44
C LYS A 167 13.77 -1.41 -16.68
N HIS A 168 12.58 -1.23 -17.25
CA HIS A 168 11.95 0.07 -17.48
C HIS A 168 10.61 0.13 -16.75
N LEU A 169 10.41 1.14 -15.90
CA LEU A 169 9.17 1.42 -15.19
C LEU A 169 8.59 2.73 -15.72
N VAL A 170 7.49 2.65 -16.46
CA VAL A 170 6.79 3.83 -17.01
C VAL A 170 5.57 4.11 -16.13
N LEU A 171 5.58 5.25 -15.44
CA LEU A 171 4.52 5.66 -14.52
C LEU A 171 3.63 6.70 -15.21
N ILE A 172 2.34 6.38 -15.32
CA ILE A 172 1.32 7.20 -15.99
C ILE A 172 0.03 7.21 -15.18
N HIS A 173 -0.95 7.99 -15.63
CA HIS A 173 -2.31 8.04 -15.09
C HIS A 173 -2.36 8.24 -13.56
N GLY A 174 -1.71 9.29 -13.09
CA GLY A 174 -1.77 9.73 -11.69
C GLY A 174 -1.36 11.19 -11.57
N GLU A 175 -1.64 11.77 -10.42
CA GLU A 175 -1.13 13.10 -10.08
C GLU A 175 0.41 13.07 -10.07
N LEU A 176 1.03 14.14 -10.57
CA LEU A 176 2.49 14.20 -10.76
C LEU A 176 3.25 13.90 -9.46
N GLU A 177 2.77 14.44 -8.33
CA GLU A 177 3.36 14.17 -7.02
C GLU A 177 3.27 12.68 -6.65
N ALA A 178 2.11 12.05 -6.83
CA ALA A 178 1.91 10.64 -6.56
C ALA A 178 2.83 9.74 -7.43
N LEU A 179 3.01 10.09 -8.71
CA LEU A 179 3.93 9.38 -9.60
C LEU A 179 5.39 9.51 -9.12
N HIS A 180 5.82 10.70 -8.71
CA HIS A 180 7.15 10.91 -8.12
C HIS A 180 7.34 10.16 -6.80
N GLN A 181 6.30 10.06 -5.97
CA GLN A 181 6.36 9.29 -4.73
C GLN A 181 6.51 7.79 -4.99
N VAL A 182 5.85 7.24 -6.01
CA VAL A 182 6.05 5.84 -6.43
C VAL A 182 7.46 5.65 -6.99
N ALA A 183 7.93 6.60 -7.80
CA ALA A 183 9.28 6.54 -8.36
C ALA A 183 10.38 6.53 -7.28
N ARG A 184 10.19 7.30 -6.21
CA ARG A 184 11.11 7.38 -5.06
C ARG A 184 10.88 6.29 -4.01
N SER A 185 9.88 5.44 -4.17
CA SER A 185 9.56 4.43 -3.17
C SER A 185 10.49 3.22 -3.26
N GLY A 186 10.96 2.77 -2.09
CA GLY A 186 11.90 1.64 -1.98
C GLY A 186 13.18 1.87 -2.78
N ASP A 187 13.67 0.81 -3.41
CA ASP A 187 14.90 0.83 -4.21
C ASP A 187 14.64 1.08 -5.70
N ASN A 188 13.42 1.47 -6.09
CA ASN A 188 12.99 1.57 -7.49
C ASN A 188 13.96 2.37 -8.38
N GLN A 189 14.48 3.51 -7.89
CA GLN A 189 15.43 4.36 -8.63
C GLN A 189 16.79 3.70 -8.89
N SER A 190 17.13 2.69 -8.10
CA SER A 190 18.37 1.93 -8.22
C SER A 190 18.20 0.61 -8.96
N LEU A 191 16.94 0.17 -9.16
CA LEU A 191 16.60 -1.12 -9.75
C LEU A 191 15.99 -1.01 -11.15
N CYS A 192 15.39 0.14 -11.49
CA CYS A 192 14.65 0.34 -12.74
C CYS A 192 15.01 1.68 -13.39
N TYR A 193 14.93 1.75 -14.71
CA TYR A 193 14.85 3.02 -15.44
C TYR A 193 13.44 3.57 -15.35
N ILE A 194 13.26 4.64 -14.57
CA ILE A 194 11.94 5.20 -14.30
C ILE A 194 11.63 6.33 -15.28
N HIS A 195 10.45 6.27 -15.90
CA HIS A 195 9.96 7.25 -16.85
C HIS A 195 8.63 7.81 -16.35
N ILE A 196 8.49 9.14 -16.35
CA ILE A 196 7.24 9.84 -16.03
C ILE A 196 6.94 10.79 -17.20
N PRO A 197 6.43 10.27 -18.33
CA PRO A 197 6.24 11.07 -19.54
C PRO A 197 5.04 12.01 -19.41
N GLY A 198 5.16 13.19 -20.04
CA GLY A 198 4.04 14.05 -20.38
C GLY A 198 3.28 13.55 -21.62
N VAL A 199 2.11 14.15 -21.87
CA VAL A 199 1.32 13.84 -23.07
C VAL A 199 2.09 14.28 -24.32
N GLY A 200 2.40 13.32 -25.20
CA GLY A 200 3.13 13.55 -26.44
C GLY A 200 4.63 13.23 -26.36
N ASP A 201 5.17 12.94 -25.18
CA ASP A 201 6.56 12.53 -25.03
C ASP A 201 6.83 11.16 -25.67
N LYS A 202 8.04 10.99 -26.20
CA LYS A 202 8.51 9.72 -26.76
C LYS A 202 9.54 9.09 -25.84
N ILE A 203 9.34 7.82 -25.50
CA ILE A 203 10.29 7.02 -24.71
C ILE A 203 10.90 5.96 -25.63
N GLU A 204 12.22 5.90 -25.67
CA GLU A 204 12.95 4.80 -26.32
C GLU A 204 13.23 3.69 -25.31
N LEU A 205 12.62 2.52 -25.52
CA LEU A 205 12.83 1.36 -24.67
C LEU A 205 14.14 0.65 -25.04
N GLY A 206 14.93 0.25 -24.04
CA GLY A 206 16.23 -0.40 -24.22
C GLY A 206 17.43 0.54 -24.13
N VAL A 207 17.22 1.86 -24.17
CA VAL A 207 18.25 2.87 -23.94
C VAL A 207 18.15 3.37 -22.50
N ALA A 208 19.28 3.38 -21.79
CA ALA A 208 19.32 3.95 -20.44
C ALA A 208 19.19 5.48 -20.53
N PRO A 209 18.32 6.12 -19.72
CA PRO A 209 18.24 7.58 -19.65
C PRO A 209 19.60 8.22 -19.35
N GLU A 210 19.92 9.33 -20.02
CA GLU A 210 21.19 10.06 -19.84
C GLU A 210 21.41 10.57 -18.40
N GLN A 211 20.33 10.76 -17.66
CA GLN A 211 20.34 11.28 -16.29
C GLN A 211 20.84 10.24 -15.26
N LEU A 212 21.03 8.98 -15.66
CA LEU A 212 21.50 7.94 -14.76
C LEU A 212 23.03 7.93 -14.68
N SER A 213 23.53 7.87 -13.45
CA SER A 213 24.96 7.66 -13.22
C SER A 213 25.40 6.28 -13.72
N ARG A 214 26.69 6.17 -14.10
CA ARG A 214 27.31 4.87 -14.46
C ARG A 214 27.10 3.80 -13.40
N GLN A 215 27.07 4.19 -12.12
CA GLN A 215 26.83 3.30 -10.99
C GLN A 215 25.40 2.74 -10.98
N GLN A 216 24.40 3.58 -11.26
CA GLN A 216 23.00 3.13 -11.37
C GLN A 216 22.81 2.19 -12.56
N ILE A 217 23.43 2.51 -13.71
CA ILE A 217 23.37 1.66 -14.91
C ILE A 217 23.95 0.27 -14.61
N ALA A 218 25.11 0.19 -13.94
CA ALA A 218 25.73 -1.08 -13.56
C ALA A 218 24.85 -1.92 -12.63
N LYS A 219 24.23 -1.30 -11.61
CA LYS A 219 23.30 -2.00 -10.69
C LYS A 219 22.07 -2.58 -11.39
N ILE A 220 21.60 -1.94 -12.45
CA ILE A 220 20.39 -2.33 -13.18
C ILE A 220 20.70 -3.40 -14.23
N GLN A 221 21.85 -3.31 -14.90
CA GLN A 221 22.19 -4.21 -16.02
C GLN A 221 22.83 -5.52 -15.59
N GLN A 222 23.49 -5.57 -14.42
CA GLN A 222 24.23 -6.75 -13.97
C GLN A 222 23.49 -7.52 -12.86
N PRO A 223 23.53 -8.87 -12.86
CA PRO A 223 22.91 -9.70 -11.82
C PRO A 223 23.56 -9.42 -10.46
N GLN A 224 22.77 -9.20 -9.40
CA GLN A 224 23.25 -8.78 -8.07
C GLN A 224 24.02 -9.85 -7.27
N GLU A 225 24.16 -11.04 -7.83
CA GLU A 225 24.85 -12.18 -7.22
C GLU A 225 26.12 -12.46 -8.05
N PHE A 226 27.21 -12.75 -7.35
CA PHE A 226 28.45 -13.22 -7.97
C PHE A 226 29.09 -14.23 -7.02
N ASP A 227 29.75 -15.23 -7.61
CA ASP A 227 30.40 -16.28 -6.85
C ASP A 227 31.69 -15.75 -6.19
N VAL A 228 31.88 -16.09 -4.92
CA VAL A 228 33.10 -15.82 -4.16
C VAL A 228 33.68 -17.14 -3.66
N MET A 229 35.00 -17.25 -3.65
CA MET A 229 35.66 -18.40 -3.03
C MET A 229 35.87 -18.10 -1.54
N VAL A 230 35.40 -18.99 -0.67
CA VAL A 230 35.67 -18.91 0.76
C VAL A 230 36.87 -19.79 1.07
N GLU A 231 37.95 -19.20 1.54
CA GLU A 231 39.14 -19.90 2.01
C GLU A 231 39.13 -19.85 3.56
N SER A 232 39.09 -21.00 4.23
CA SER A 232 39.19 -21.04 5.71
C SER A 232 40.62 -21.27 6.15
N PHE A 233 41.07 -20.49 7.13
CA PHE A 233 42.38 -20.64 7.76
C PHE A 233 42.21 -20.58 9.28
N GLY A 234 42.18 -21.74 9.94
CA GLY A 234 42.00 -21.82 11.39
C GLY A 234 40.61 -21.37 11.81
N THR A 235 40.53 -20.37 12.71
CA THR A 235 39.27 -19.79 13.20
C THR A 235 38.68 -18.71 12.29
N ASP A 236 39.41 -18.29 11.25
CA ASP A 236 39.05 -17.17 10.40
C ASP A 236 38.65 -17.65 8.99
N ALA A 237 37.71 -16.92 8.38
CA ALA A 237 37.28 -17.14 7.00
C ALA A 237 37.66 -15.94 6.13
N TRP A 238 38.31 -16.21 5.00
CA TRP A 238 38.70 -15.22 4.01
C TRP A 238 37.80 -15.33 2.79
N LEU A 239 37.33 -14.19 2.29
CA LEU A 239 36.55 -14.10 1.06
C LEU A 239 37.47 -13.68 -0.06
N ARG A 240 37.72 -14.58 -1.00
CA ARG A 240 38.49 -14.29 -2.20
C ARG A 240 37.55 -13.94 -3.33
N VAL A 241 37.56 -12.67 -3.69
CA VAL A 241 36.82 -12.16 -4.85
C VAL A 241 37.67 -12.34 -6.11
N PRO A 242 37.13 -12.97 -7.17
CA PRO A 242 37.89 -13.20 -8.39
C PRO A 242 38.42 -11.89 -8.98
N GLU A 243 39.66 -11.91 -9.47
CA GLU A 243 40.34 -10.72 -10.04
C GLU A 243 39.55 -10.11 -11.21
N GLU A 244 38.88 -10.94 -12.00
CA GLU A 244 38.00 -10.48 -13.08
C GLU A 244 36.84 -9.62 -12.56
N VAL A 245 36.28 -9.94 -11.39
CA VAL A 245 35.24 -9.13 -10.74
C VAL A 245 35.85 -7.82 -10.24
N VAL A 246 37.04 -7.87 -9.64
CA VAL A 246 37.72 -6.67 -9.13
C VAL A 246 38.02 -5.66 -10.24
N GLU A 247 38.47 -6.13 -11.40
CA GLU A 247 38.92 -5.28 -12.50
C GLU A 247 37.80 -4.86 -13.46
N LYS A 248 36.90 -5.78 -13.82
CA LYS A 248 35.88 -5.53 -14.86
C LYS A 248 34.51 -5.20 -14.31
N ASP A 249 34.23 -5.52 -13.04
CA ASP A 249 32.93 -5.26 -12.44
C ASP A 249 32.90 -3.88 -11.76
N PRO A 250 32.22 -2.87 -12.35
CA PRO A 250 32.15 -1.53 -11.78
C PRO A 250 31.43 -1.50 -10.41
N ARG A 251 30.71 -2.56 -10.04
CA ARG A 251 30.07 -2.69 -8.73
C ARG A 251 31.10 -2.95 -7.63
N TRP A 252 32.18 -3.69 -7.92
CA TRP A 252 33.24 -3.96 -6.93
C TRP A 252 33.96 -2.69 -6.52
N GLN A 253 34.28 -1.82 -7.49
CA GLN A 253 34.84 -0.51 -7.22
C GLN A 253 33.91 0.28 -6.29
N THR A 254 32.60 0.24 -6.54
CA THR A 254 31.61 0.93 -5.71
C THR A 254 31.50 0.36 -4.29
N LEU A 255 31.55 -0.97 -4.15
CA LEU A 255 31.44 -1.69 -2.88
C LEU A 255 32.69 -1.47 -1.99
N SER A 256 33.86 -1.33 -2.60
CA SER A 256 35.15 -1.15 -1.93
C SER A 256 35.59 0.32 -1.79
N ILE A 257 34.77 1.30 -2.20
CA ILE A 257 35.11 2.75 -2.14
C ILE A 257 35.58 3.18 -0.75
N SER A 258 34.93 2.72 0.31
CA SER A 258 35.29 3.09 1.68
C SER A 258 36.44 2.26 2.26
N GLY A 259 36.92 1.25 1.51
CA GLY A 259 37.86 0.24 1.99
C GLY A 259 37.28 -0.72 3.03
N ILE A 260 36.02 -0.55 3.43
CA ILE A 260 35.38 -1.33 4.48
C ILE A 260 34.02 -1.84 3.99
N ILE A 261 33.86 -3.15 4.08
CA ILE A 261 32.67 -3.86 3.59
C ILE A 261 32.04 -4.59 4.77
N LYS A 262 30.75 -4.38 4.98
CA LYS A 262 29.94 -5.16 5.91
C LYS A 262 29.51 -6.45 5.23
N ALA A 263 29.81 -7.58 5.85
CA ALA A 263 29.33 -8.89 5.42
C ALA A 263 28.24 -9.39 6.39
N ARG A 264 27.12 -9.87 5.85
CA ARG A 264 26.03 -10.46 6.64
C ARG A 264 25.58 -11.77 6.01
N TRP A 265 25.61 -12.84 6.79
CA TRP A 265 25.04 -14.13 6.41
C TRP A 265 23.54 -14.15 6.71
N ASP A 266 22.71 -14.57 5.74
CA ASP A 266 21.27 -14.73 5.92
C ASP A 266 20.79 -16.19 5.99
N GLY A 267 21.73 -17.13 6.06
CA GLY A 267 21.47 -18.57 6.09
C GLY A 267 21.79 -19.27 4.77
N VAL A 268 21.71 -18.56 3.64
CA VAL A 268 21.94 -19.11 2.30
C VAL A 268 22.96 -18.30 1.52
N ASN A 269 22.90 -16.97 1.61
CA ASN A 269 23.77 -16.06 0.87
C ASN A 269 24.58 -15.16 1.81
N LEU A 270 25.79 -14.82 1.38
CA LEU A 270 26.60 -13.80 2.02
C LEU A 270 26.33 -12.44 1.36
N LYS A 271 25.66 -11.54 2.08
CA LYS A 271 25.37 -10.19 1.61
C LYS A 271 26.50 -9.26 1.97
N LEU A 272 27.07 -8.62 0.95
CA LEU A 272 28.11 -7.60 1.10
C LEU A 272 27.51 -6.21 0.87
N ALA A 273 27.84 -5.26 1.74
CA ALA A 273 27.44 -3.86 1.60
C ALA A 273 28.60 -2.92 1.94
N PRO A 274 28.75 -1.78 1.25
CA PRO A 274 29.74 -0.77 1.62
C PRO A 274 29.43 -0.19 3.00
N MET A 275 30.46 0.04 3.81
CA MET A 275 30.32 0.60 5.15
C MET A 275 31.20 1.85 5.28
N GLN A 276 30.62 2.96 5.73
CA GLN A 276 31.38 4.19 6.00
C GLN A 276 32.00 4.12 7.41
N PRO A 277 33.18 4.71 7.66
CA PRO A 277 33.81 4.70 8.99
C PRO A 277 32.89 5.23 10.11
N GLU A 278 32.09 6.26 9.79
CA GLU A 278 31.09 6.82 10.70
C GLU A 278 29.98 5.82 11.06
N MET A 279 29.68 4.86 10.18
CA MET A 279 28.69 3.81 10.43
C MET A 279 29.25 2.72 11.36
N ILE A 280 30.58 2.55 11.46
CA ILE A 280 31.23 1.55 12.31
C ILE A 280 31.12 1.95 13.78
N LEU A 281 31.57 3.17 14.11
CA LEU A 281 31.37 3.76 15.44
C LEU A 281 29.90 3.71 15.85
N GLN A 282 29.04 3.97 14.88
CA GLN A 282 27.61 3.96 15.08
C GLN A 282 27.02 2.57 15.37
N GLU A 283 27.56 1.50 14.79
CA GLU A 283 27.15 0.11 15.07
C GLU A 283 27.78 -0.41 16.37
N GLU A 284 29.03 -0.06 16.66
CA GLU A 284 29.69 -0.36 17.93
C GLU A 284 28.92 0.21 19.13
N GLU A 285 28.42 1.45 19.03
CA GLU A 285 27.57 2.06 20.06
C GLU A 285 26.24 1.31 20.27
N ILE A 286 25.63 0.82 19.18
CA ILE A 286 24.38 0.05 19.24
C ILE A 286 24.64 -1.34 19.83
N GLU A 287 25.71 -2.02 19.41
CA GLU A 287 26.13 -3.31 19.98
C GLU A 287 26.52 -3.18 21.45
N ALA A 288 27.25 -2.13 21.82
CA ALA A 288 27.56 -1.84 23.22
C ALA A 288 26.27 -1.65 24.02
N GLY A 289 25.28 -0.94 23.46
CA GLY A 289 23.95 -0.81 24.06
C GLY A 289 23.25 -2.15 24.25
N LEU A 290 23.21 -2.99 23.22
CA LEU A 290 22.63 -4.35 23.27
C LEU A 290 23.31 -5.25 24.29
N LYS A 291 24.63 -5.15 24.44
CA LYS A 291 25.45 -5.93 25.40
C LYS A 291 25.49 -5.33 26.81
N SER A 292 25.07 -4.07 26.97
CA SER A 292 25.20 -3.34 28.24
C SER A 292 24.24 -3.77 29.35
N GLY A 293 23.15 -4.45 29.01
CA GLY A 293 22.09 -4.83 29.95
C GLY A 293 21.31 -3.65 30.55
N LYS A 294 21.48 -2.43 30.03
CA LYS A 294 20.82 -1.20 30.53
C LYS A 294 19.55 -0.89 29.73
N HIS A 295 18.57 -0.24 30.38
CA HIS A 295 17.38 0.32 29.73
C HIS A 295 17.75 1.53 28.85
N CYS A 296 18.25 1.25 27.65
CA CYS A 296 18.70 2.27 26.69
C CYS A 296 17.97 2.16 25.36
N CYS A 297 18.07 3.20 24.52
CA CYS A 297 17.42 3.24 23.21
C CYS A 297 17.76 2.02 22.34
N ALA A 298 18.98 1.49 22.35
CA ALA A 298 19.38 0.33 21.55
C ALA A 298 18.49 -0.92 21.76
N VAL A 299 18.01 -1.14 22.99
CA VAL A 299 17.13 -2.27 23.37
C VAL A 299 15.64 -1.90 23.41
N CYS A 300 15.29 -0.68 23.01
CA CYS A 300 13.91 -0.17 23.00
C CYS A 300 13.16 -0.59 21.73
N GLN A 301 11.89 -0.97 21.84
CA GLN A 301 11.04 -1.36 20.71
C GLN A 301 10.80 -0.21 19.72
N PHE A 302 10.81 1.02 20.22
CA PHE A 302 10.61 2.22 19.42
C PHE A 302 11.89 2.78 18.79
N PHE A 303 13.03 2.12 18.97
CA PHE A 303 14.28 2.53 18.35
C PHE A 303 14.42 1.88 16.97
N SER A 304 14.41 2.73 15.94
CA SER A 304 14.58 2.34 14.55
C SER A 304 15.57 3.28 13.87
N GLY A 305 16.70 2.75 13.42
CA GLY A 305 17.68 3.50 12.62
C GLY A 305 18.22 4.78 13.29
N ARG A 306 18.46 4.77 14.61
CA ARG A 306 18.82 5.96 15.43
C ARG A 306 17.71 7.00 15.63
N PHE A 307 16.47 6.71 15.25
CA PHE A 307 15.32 7.59 15.50
C PHE A 307 14.36 6.97 16.50
N CYS A 308 13.69 7.82 17.29
CA CYS A 308 12.60 7.41 18.17
C CYS A 308 11.28 7.38 17.41
N GLN A 309 10.56 6.26 17.50
CA GLN A 309 9.25 6.04 16.88
C GLN A 309 8.11 6.02 17.91
N SER A 310 8.38 6.42 19.16
CA SER A 310 7.35 6.51 20.20
C SER A 310 6.59 7.83 20.06
N PRO A 311 5.28 7.82 19.76
CA PRO A 311 4.50 9.05 19.63
C PRO A 311 4.44 9.86 20.93
N ASP A 312 4.59 9.19 22.07
CA ASP A 312 4.57 9.76 23.41
C ASP A 312 5.94 10.29 23.85
N SER A 313 6.99 10.05 23.07
CA SER A 313 8.33 10.57 23.36
C SER A 313 8.47 12.02 22.88
N PRO A 314 9.08 12.92 23.67
CA PRO A 314 9.43 14.27 23.21
C PRO A 314 10.47 14.25 22.07
N LEU A 315 11.06 13.10 21.78
CA LEU A 315 12.03 12.88 20.70
C LEU A 315 11.44 12.10 19.51
N PHE A 316 10.10 12.01 19.39
CA PHE A 316 9.44 11.40 18.24
C PHE A 316 9.99 11.94 16.90
N GLU A 317 10.39 11.03 16.01
CA GLU A 317 11.04 11.29 14.71
C GLU A 317 12.37 12.07 14.78
N ARG A 318 12.96 12.21 15.97
CA ARG A 318 14.28 12.82 16.16
C ARG A 318 15.36 11.76 16.35
N ARG A 319 16.59 12.14 16.01
CA ARG A 319 17.77 11.31 16.21
C ARG A 319 18.07 11.20 17.71
N VAL A 320 18.24 9.98 18.20
CA VAL A 320 18.51 9.67 19.61
C VAL A 320 19.78 8.85 19.73
N ASP A 321 20.52 9.07 20.82
CA ASP A 321 21.72 8.29 21.14
C ASP A 321 21.33 6.85 21.51
N PRO A 322 21.94 5.81 20.91
CA PRO A 322 21.65 4.41 21.24
C PRO A 322 21.80 4.07 22.73
N LEU A 323 22.67 4.76 23.46
CA LEU A 323 22.91 4.56 24.89
C LEU A 323 22.04 5.45 25.78
N ALA A 324 21.21 6.35 25.20
CA ALA A 324 20.33 7.21 25.97
C ALA A 324 19.22 6.43 26.68
N ILE A 325 18.84 6.94 27.85
CA ILE A 325 17.74 6.42 28.68
C ILE A 325 16.52 7.31 28.43
N CYS A 326 15.33 6.71 28.35
CA CYS A 326 14.08 7.39 28.05
C CYS A 326 12.99 6.95 29.02
N ASP A 327 12.22 7.89 29.54
CA ASP A 327 11.11 7.59 30.47
C ASP A 327 9.95 6.83 29.79
N GLN A 328 9.85 6.92 28.46
CA GLN A 328 8.88 6.19 27.63
C GLN A 328 9.47 4.90 27.05
N PHE A 329 10.53 4.36 27.67
CA PHE A 329 11.18 3.13 27.24
C PHE A 329 10.25 1.92 27.32
N GLN A 330 10.24 1.10 26.27
CA GLN A 330 9.60 -0.22 26.27
C GLN A 330 10.57 -1.23 25.64
N SER A 331 10.86 -2.30 26.36
CA SER A 331 11.85 -3.31 25.97
C SER A 331 11.42 -4.07 24.71
N LYS A 332 12.37 -4.35 23.80
CA LYS A 332 12.17 -5.32 22.69
C LYS A 332 12.07 -6.76 23.17
N VAL A 333 12.62 -7.05 24.34
CA VAL A 333 12.75 -8.39 24.89
C VAL A 333 11.62 -8.59 25.90
N GLN A 334 10.70 -9.53 25.63
CA GLN A 334 9.83 -10.10 26.65
C GLN A 334 10.70 -10.77 27.71
N ASP A 335 10.41 -10.53 28.99
CA ASP A 335 11.13 -11.11 30.14
C ASP A 335 11.57 -12.56 29.89
N LEU A 336 12.89 -12.78 29.87
CA LEU A 336 13.53 -14.10 29.84
C LEU A 336 13.65 -14.69 31.26
N SER A 337 12.67 -14.45 32.13
CA SER A 337 12.64 -15.03 33.49
C SER A 337 12.10 -16.46 33.53
N THR A 338 11.91 -17.12 32.39
CA THR A 338 11.57 -18.56 32.31
C THR A 338 12.25 -19.19 31.09
N LEU A 339 13.52 -19.53 31.22
CA LEU A 339 14.09 -20.66 30.50
C LEU A 339 14.97 -21.42 31.50
N ASP A 340 14.52 -22.65 31.79
CA ASP A 340 15.12 -23.57 32.74
C ASP A 340 16.63 -23.71 32.52
N THR A 341 17.39 -23.40 33.56
CA THR A 341 18.80 -23.74 33.70
C THR A 341 18.96 -25.21 34.06
N GLU A 342 18.56 -26.13 33.19
CA GLU A 342 18.93 -27.55 33.29
C GLU A 342 18.87 -28.20 31.89
N LEU A 343 19.92 -28.03 31.08
CA LEU A 343 20.26 -28.91 29.95
C LEU A 343 21.50 -28.35 29.23
N LEU A 344 22.69 -28.44 29.84
CA LEU A 344 23.95 -28.15 29.14
C LEU A 344 25.16 -28.79 29.85
N TRP A 345 25.08 -30.07 30.19
CA TRP A 345 26.25 -30.89 30.54
C TRP A 345 26.07 -32.27 29.90
N SER A 346 27.14 -32.78 29.27
CA SER A 346 27.27 -33.99 28.42
C SER A 346 26.79 -33.80 26.97
N GLU A 347 27.59 -33.98 25.92
CA GLU A 347 28.68 -34.96 25.74
C GLU A 347 29.83 -34.38 24.90
N GLU A 348 31.05 -34.64 25.36
CA GLU A 348 32.23 -34.77 24.51
C GLU A 348 32.03 -35.96 23.55
N VAL A 349 32.35 -35.80 22.26
CA VAL A 349 32.77 -36.93 21.43
C VAL A 349 33.89 -36.48 20.51
N ASP A 350 35.08 -37.03 20.79
CA ASP A 350 36.23 -37.15 19.89
C ASP A 350 35.85 -37.93 18.61
N TYR A 351 36.08 -37.33 17.43
CA TYR A 351 37.01 -37.74 16.36
C TYR A 351 36.72 -36.98 15.06
#